data_AF-A0A0S8C2Z7-F1
#
_entry.id   AF-A0A0S8C2Z7-F1
#
_cell.length_a   1.000
_cell.length_b   1.000
_cell.length_c   1.000
_cell.angle_alpha   90.00
_cell.angle_beta   90.00
_cell.angle_gamma   90.00
#
_symmetry.space_group_name_H-M   'P 1'
#
loop_
_entity.id
_entity.type
_entity.pdbx_description
1 polymer ?
#
loop_
_entity_poly.entity_id
_entity_poly.type
_entity_poly.pdbx_seq_one_letter_code
_entity_poly.pdbx_strand_id
1 'polypeptide(L)'
;MMDKRLRIPLICVLIWLAGAVLWNVAGVILIAKTGTGIGPTASLTLAGIMGVVAVLLYLAARFNRIGFAILSALCALAAFAAVYQAFTGEASLWSTPFWRWAGAALNLFGFGAGLWGLLGGIRSRRVATGAKT
;
A
#
# COMPACT_ATOMS: atom_id res chain seq x y z
N MET A 1 10.14 15.51 15.19
CA MET A 1 10.59 14.12 15.46
C MET A 1 9.39 13.20 15.26
N MET A 2 9.50 12.13 14.46
CA MET A 2 8.38 11.21 14.17
C MET A 2 8.00 10.39 15.41
N ASP A 3 6.71 10.33 15.72
CA ASP A 3 6.17 9.51 16.82
C ASP A 3 6.60 8.05 16.63
N LYS A 4 7.21 7.46 17.66
CA LYS A 4 7.70 6.08 17.64
C LYS A 4 6.58 5.09 17.31
N ARG A 5 5.34 5.39 17.69
CA ARG A 5 4.15 4.57 17.41
C ARG A 5 3.80 4.48 15.93
N LEU A 6 4.23 5.45 15.12
CA LEU A 6 3.96 5.48 13.68
C LEU A 6 5.06 4.80 12.86
N ARG A 7 6.25 4.56 13.43
CA ARG A 7 7.41 4.07 12.68
C ARG A 7 7.20 2.70 12.07
N ILE A 8 6.79 1.72 12.88
CA ILE A 8 6.58 0.35 12.43
C ILE A 8 5.46 0.28 11.40
N PRO A 9 4.24 0.81 11.64
CA PRO A 9 3.20 0.75 10.62
C PRO A 9 3.58 1.50 9.33
N LEU A 10 4.29 2.64 9.43
CA LEU A 10 4.84 3.33 8.25
C LEU A 10 5.75 2.39 7.45
N ILE A 11 6.72 1.74 8.09
CA ILE A 11 7.64 0.81 7.42
C ILE A 11 6.86 -0.32 6.73
N CYS A 12 5.88 -0.92 7.40
CA CYS A 12 5.08 -1.99 6.81
C CYS A 12 4.29 -1.51 5.58
N VAL A 13 3.65 -0.34 5.64
CA VAL A 13 2.92 0.22 4.48
C VAL A 13 3.89 0.57 3.35
N LEU A 14 5.09 1.09 3.65
CA LEU A 14 6.11 1.37 2.64
C LEU A 14 6.64 0.11 1.97
N ILE A 15 6.85 -0.98 2.72
CA ILE A 15 7.23 -2.29 2.16
C ILE A 15 6.14 -2.80 1.22
N TRP A 16 4.88 -2.71 1.63
CA TRP A 16 3.76 -3.08 0.76
C TRP A 16 3.70 -2.21 -0.50
N LEU A 17 3.82 -0.89 -0.38
CA LEU A 17 3.84 0.03 -1.54
C LEU A 17 4.99 -0.30 -2.49
N ALA A 18 6.19 -0.59 -1.98
CA ALA A 18 7.31 -1.02 -2.81
C ALA A 18 7.00 -2.34 -3.53
N GLY A 19 6.44 -3.33 -2.83
CA GLY A 19 5.98 -4.58 -3.42
C GLY A 19 4.90 -4.37 -4.49
N ALA A 20 3.95 -3.48 -4.25
CA ALA A 20 2.87 -3.15 -5.20
C ALA A 20 3.39 -2.39 -6.43
N VAL A 21 4.38 -1.52 -6.27
CA VAL A 21 5.10 -0.89 -7.38
C VAL A 21 5.81 -1.95 -8.23
N LEU A 22 6.58 -2.84 -7.60
CA LEU A 22 7.26 -3.93 -8.29
C LEU A 22 6.26 -4.85 -9.01
N TRP A 23 5.13 -5.16 -8.39
CA TRP A 23 4.05 -5.93 -8.99
C TRP A 23 3.53 -5.28 -10.26
N ASN A 24 3.23 -3.98 -10.21
CA ASN A 24 2.73 -3.24 -11.36
C ASN A 24 3.76 -3.18 -12.49
N VAL A 25 5.02 -2.87 -12.18
CA VAL A 25 6.09 -2.80 -13.18
C VAL A 25 6.36 -4.17 -13.82
N ALA A 26 6.50 -5.22 -13.00
CA ALA A 26 6.69 -6.58 -13.48
C ALA A 26 5.49 -7.06 -14.35
N GLY A 27 4.27 -6.69 -13.95
CA GLY A 27 3.07 -6.97 -14.72
C GLY A 27 3.07 -6.32 -16.09
N VAL A 28 3.45 -5.03 -16.20
CA VAL A 28 3.57 -4.35 -17.49
C VAL A 28 4.64 -4.99 -18.37
N ILE A 29 5.79 -5.36 -17.80
CA ILE A 29 6.85 -6.08 -18.53
C ILE A 29 6.34 -7.42 -19.06
N LEU A 30 5.56 -8.18 -18.26
CA LEU A 30 5.02 -9.46 -18.69
C LEU A 30 3.96 -9.30 -19.79
N ILE A 31 3.10 -8.28 -19.69
CA ILE A 31 2.12 -7.93 -20.72
C ILE A 31 2.83 -7.66 -22.04
N ALA A 32 3.90 -6.86 -22.02
CA ALA A 32 4.68 -6.55 -23.21
C ALA A 32 5.32 -7.79 -23.86
N LYS A 33 5.60 -8.85 -23.09
CA LYS A 33 6.22 -10.09 -23.59
C LYS A 33 5.22 -11.16 -24.00
N THR A 34 4.07 -11.25 -23.34
CA THR A 34 3.17 -12.42 -23.42
C THR A 34 1.71 -12.06 -23.72
N GLY A 35 1.37 -10.78 -23.77
CA GLY A 35 -0.02 -10.31 -23.89
C GLY A 35 -0.86 -10.46 -22.62
N THR A 36 -0.34 -11.05 -21.55
CA THR A 36 -1.05 -11.24 -20.28
C THR A 36 -0.22 -10.74 -19.09
N GLY A 37 -0.88 -10.27 -18.03
CA GLY A 37 -0.22 -9.74 -16.83
C GLY A 37 -0.11 -10.75 -15.69
N ILE A 38 0.75 -10.46 -14.72
CA ILE A 38 0.72 -11.16 -13.41
C ILE A 38 -0.51 -10.78 -12.59
N GLY A 39 -1.25 -9.74 -12.99
CA GLY A 39 -2.55 -9.42 -12.44
C GLY A 39 -3.30 -8.43 -13.34
N PRO A 40 -4.63 -8.35 -13.19
CA PRO A 40 -5.50 -7.57 -14.08
C PRO A 40 -5.27 -6.06 -14.03
N THR A 41 -4.67 -5.55 -12.95
CA THR A 41 -4.50 -4.11 -12.73
C THR A 41 -3.08 -3.61 -13.00
N ALA A 42 -2.23 -4.40 -13.68
CA ALA A 42 -0.84 -3.99 -13.94
C ALA A 42 -0.78 -2.68 -14.73
N SER A 43 -0.23 -1.62 -14.11
CA SER A 43 -0.21 -0.27 -14.69
C SER A 43 0.98 0.56 -14.20
N LEU A 44 1.71 1.17 -15.13
CA LEU A 44 2.75 2.15 -14.79
C LEU A 44 2.18 3.40 -14.11
N THR A 45 0.94 3.77 -14.46
CA THR A 45 0.23 4.87 -13.80
C THR A 45 -0.02 4.55 -12.33
N LEU A 46 -0.49 3.33 -12.02
CA LEU A 46 -0.67 2.90 -10.62
C LEU A 46 0.66 2.82 -9.87
N ALA A 47 1.72 2.32 -10.50
CA ALA A 47 3.06 2.33 -9.91
C ALA A 47 3.52 3.76 -9.55
N GLY A 48 3.32 4.72 -10.45
CA GLY A 48 3.63 6.14 -10.20
C GLY A 48 2.82 6.72 -9.04
N ILE A 49 1.51 6.47 -9.02
CA ILE A 49 0.62 6.91 -7.94
C ILE A 49 1.07 6.32 -6.60
N MET A 50 1.41 5.03 -6.55
CA MET A 50 1.89 4.37 -5.33
C MET A 50 3.21 4.97 -4.83
N GLY A 51 4.12 5.35 -5.75
CA GLY A 51 5.35 6.07 -5.41
C GLY A 51 5.07 7.44 -4.77
N VAL A 52 4.13 8.22 -5.34
CA VAL A 52 3.69 9.49 -4.77
C VAL A 52 3.06 9.28 -3.39
N VAL A 53 2.17 8.29 -3.25
CA VAL A 53 1.54 7.93 -1.97
C VAL A 53 2.58 7.56 -0.93
N ALA A 54 3.66 6.84 -1.28
CA ALA A 54 4.74 6.50 -0.36
C ALA A 54 5.42 7.76 0.21
N VAL A 55 5.73 8.73 -0.64
CA VAL A 55 6.31 10.03 -0.22
C VAL A 55 5.34 10.78 0.68
N LEU A 56 4.06 10.87 0.29
CA LEU A 56 3.03 11.53 1.09
C LEU A 56 2.83 10.84 2.45
N LEU A 57 2.87 9.52 2.52
CA LEU A 57 2.76 8.75 3.75
C LEU A 57 3.89 9.09 4.72
N TYR A 58 5.12 9.13 4.20
CA TYR A 58 6.31 9.48 4.97
C TYR A 58 6.24 10.91 5.53
N LEU A 59 5.86 11.87 4.69
CA LEU A 59 5.69 13.27 5.11
C LEU A 59 4.56 13.40 6.15
N ALA A 60 3.43 12.73 5.92
CA ALA A 60 2.31 12.75 6.85
C ALA A 60 2.67 12.12 8.20
N ALA A 61 3.41 11.02 8.23
CA ALA A 61 3.89 10.42 9.49
C ALA A 61 4.77 11.37 10.32
N ARG A 62 5.46 12.31 9.65
CA ARG A 62 6.33 13.30 10.30
C ARG A 62 5.59 14.55 10.77
N PHE A 63 4.58 15.01 10.02
CA PHE A 63 3.98 16.33 10.21
C PHE A 63 2.48 16.33 10.50
N ASN A 64 1.74 15.30 10.06
CA ASN A 64 0.28 15.25 10.16
C ASN A 64 -0.22 13.82 10.39
N ARG A 65 -0.37 13.44 11.68
CA ARG A 65 -0.86 12.12 12.09
C ARG A 65 -2.23 11.75 11.50
N ILE A 66 -3.10 12.73 11.25
CA ILE A 66 -4.43 12.49 10.68
C ILE A 66 -4.31 12.22 9.19
N GLY A 67 -3.46 12.99 8.49
CA GLY A 67 -3.09 12.69 7.11
C GLY A 67 -2.49 11.29 6.97
N PHE A 68 -1.64 10.88 7.91
CA PHE A 68 -1.07 9.53 7.94
C PHE A 68 -2.16 8.46 8.13
N ALA A 69 -3.10 8.68 9.05
CA ALA A 69 -4.23 7.78 9.28
C ALA A 69 -5.10 7.63 8.03
N ILE A 70 -5.46 8.74 7.38
CA ILE A 70 -6.28 8.76 6.16
C ILE A 70 -5.57 8.03 5.02
N LEU A 71 -4.31 8.37 4.74
CA LEU A 71 -3.57 7.72 3.68
C LEU A 71 -3.36 6.22 3.96
N SER A 72 -3.15 5.83 5.22
CA SER A 72 -3.06 4.41 5.60
C SER A 72 -4.39 3.67 5.41
N ALA A 73 -5.52 4.32 5.69
CA ALA A 73 -6.84 3.78 5.41
C ALA A 73 -7.09 3.60 3.91
N LEU A 74 -6.69 4.58 3.09
CA LEU A 74 -6.75 4.48 1.63
C LEU A 74 -5.89 3.32 1.11
N CYS A 75 -4.68 3.15 1.64
CA CYS A 75 -3.83 1.99 1.34
C CYS A 75 -4.51 0.67 1.71
N ALA A 76 -5.13 0.60 2.89
CA ALA A 76 -5.86 -0.59 3.32
C ALA A 76 -7.01 -0.92 2.36
N LEU A 77 -7.82 0.08 1.98
CA LEU A 77 -8.93 -0.11 1.05
C LEU A 77 -8.45 -0.58 -0.34
N ALA A 78 -7.37 0.01 -0.87
CA ALA A 78 -6.80 -0.40 -2.13
C ALA A 78 -6.28 -1.85 -2.08
N ALA A 79 -5.60 -2.22 -1.00
CA ALA A 79 -5.12 -3.58 -0.80
C ALA A 79 -6.29 -4.57 -0.65
N PHE A 80 -7.32 -4.23 0.12
CA PHE A 80 -8.51 -5.04 0.26
C PHE A 80 -9.24 -5.26 -1.06
N ALA A 81 -9.34 -4.22 -1.90
CA ALA A 81 -9.94 -4.35 -3.24
C ALA A 81 -9.18 -5.37 -4.11
N ALA A 82 -7.85 -5.39 -4.04
CA ALA A 82 -7.04 -6.38 -4.76
C ALA A 82 -7.21 -7.80 -4.20
N VAL A 83 -7.33 -7.96 -2.88
CA VAL A 83 -7.69 -9.25 -2.26
C VAL A 83 -9.06 -9.70 -2.74
N TYR A 84 -10.07 -8.84 -2.65
CA TYR A 84 -11.43 -9.14 -3.10
C TYR A 84 -11.46 -9.58 -4.57
N GLN A 85 -10.75 -8.87 -5.45
CA GLN A 85 -10.64 -9.24 -6.86
C GLN A 85 -10.00 -10.62 -7.04
N ALA A 86 -8.99 -10.97 -6.24
CA ALA A 86 -8.39 -12.30 -6.30
C ALA A 86 -9.34 -13.43 -5.86
N PHE A 87 -10.48 -13.15 -5.21
CA PHE A 87 -11.49 -14.16 -4.90
C PHE A 87 -12.67 -14.14 -5.87
N THR A 88 -13.08 -12.96 -6.35
CA THR A 88 -14.29 -12.80 -7.16
C THR A 88 -14.04 -12.67 -8.67
N GLY A 89 -12.81 -12.34 -9.07
CA GLY A 89 -12.43 -12.18 -10.46
C GLY A 89 -12.28 -13.50 -11.22
N GLU A 90 -12.50 -13.43 -12.53
CA GLU A 90 -12.29 -14.54 -13.46
C GLU A 90 -10.84 -15.02 -13.42
N ALA A 91 -10.62 -16.34 -13.38
CA ALA A 91 -9.28 -16.91 -13.28
C ALA A 91 -8.37 -16.58 -14.47
N SER A 92 -8.96 -16.33 -15.64
CA SER A 92 -8.29 -15.93 -16.89
C SER A 92 -7.54 -14.60 -16.81
N LEU A 93 -7.85 -13.76 -15.81
CA LEU A 93 -7.18 -12.47 -15.60
C LEU A 93 -5.74 -12.58 -15.09
N TRP A 94 -5.34 -13.78 -14.65
CA TRP A 94 -3.97 -14.08 -14.24
C TRP A 94 -3.35 -15.09 -15.20
N SER A 95 -2.09 -14.86 -15.56
CA SER A 95 -1.36 -15.80 -16.43
C SER A 95 -1.21 -17.19 -15.80
N THR A 96 -1.17 -17.28 -14.46
CA THR A 96 -1.17 -18.56 -13.74
C THR A 96 -1.92 -18.43 -12.39
N PRO A 97 -2.41 -19.55 -11.81
CA PRO A 97 -3.00 -19.55 -10.48
C PRO A 97 -2.04 -19.04 -9.39
N PHE A 98 -0.73 -19.27 -9.55
CA PHE A 98 0.28 -18.79 -8.61
C PHE A 98 0.23 -17.27 -8.46
N TRP A 99 0.15 -16.52 -9.56
CA TRP A 99 0.12 -15.06 -9.51
C TRP A 99 -1.14 -14.51 -8.85
N ARG A 100 -2.28 -15.19 -9.01
CA ARG A 100 -3.52 -14.84 -8.31
C ARG A 100 -3.33 -14.84 -6.80
N TRP A 101 -2.77 -15.92 -6.27
CA TRP A 101 -2.61 -16.10 -4.83
C TRP A 101 -1.42 -15.32 -4.26
N ALA A 102 -0.33 -15.18 -5.02
CA ALA A 102 0.78 -14.30 -4.65
C ALA A 102 0.32 -12.84 -4.52
N GLY A 103 -0.53 -12.38 -5.44
CA GLY A 103 -1.12 -11.04 -5.38
C GLY A 103 -2.06 -10.88 -4.19
N ALA A 104 -2.89 -11.88 -3.92
CA ALA A 104 -3.75 -11.88 -2.72
C ALA A 104 -2.94 -11.82 -1.43
N ALA A 105 -1.86 -12.60 -1.30
CA ALA A 105 -1.00 -12.62 -0.12
C ALA A 105 -0.29 -11.27 0.10
N LEU A 106 0.29 -10.68 -0.95
CA LEU A 106 0.91 -9.34 -0.88
C LEU A 106 -0.10 -8.29 -0.38
N ASN A 107 -1.32 -8.32 -0.92
CA ASN A 107 -2.33 -7.34 -0.57
C ASN A 107 -2.99 -7.61 0.79
N LEU A 108 -3.05 -8.85 1.26
CA LEU A 108 -3.49 -9.15 2.63
C LEU A 108 -2.50 -8.55 3.66
N PHE A 109 -1.20 -8.65 3.39
CA PHE A 109 -0.18 -7.95 4.17
C PHE A 109 -0.39 -6.42 4.13
N GLY A 110 -0.61 -5.86 2.94
CA GLY A 110 -0.90 -4.42 2.77
C GLY A 110 -2.13 -3.94 3.53
N PHE A 111 -3.20 -4.73 3.52
CA PHE A 111 -4.42 -4.45 4.27
C PHE A 111 -4.16 -4.37 5.76
N GLY A 112 -3.49 -5.38 6.33
CA GLY A 112 -3.09 -5.39 7.75
C GLY A 112 -2.18 -4.22 8.12
N ALA A 113 -1.19 -3.92 7.28
CA ALA A 113 -0.28 -2.79 7.46
C ALA A 113 -1.05 -1.45 7.46
N GLY A 114 -1.96 -1.25 6.51
CA GLY A 114 -2.79 -0.05 6.41
C GLY A 114 -3.73 0.14 7.60
N LEU A 115 -4.36 -0.94 8.09
CA LEU A 115 -5.18 -0.90 9.31
C LEU A 115 -4.34 -0.53 10.53
N TRP A 116 -3.13 -1.08 10.66
CA TRP A 116 -2.22 -0.70 11.74
C TRP A 116 -1.81 0.77 11.63
N GLY A 117 -1.52 1.27 10.42
CA GLY A 117 -1.24 2.69 10.18
C GLY A 117 -2.41 3.60 10.56
N LEU A 118 -3.62 3.24 10.19
CA LEU A 118 -4.86 3.93 10.56
C LEU A 118 -4.99 4.03 12.09
N LEU A 119 -4.94 2.88 12.78
CA LEU A 119 -5.06 2.83 14.24
C LEU A 119 -3.91 3.59 14.93
N GLY A 120 -2.70 3.49 14.40
CA GLY A 120 -1.53 4.23 14.90
C GLY A 120 -1.71 5.74 14.78
N GLY A 121 -2.19 6.23 13.64
CA GLY A 121 -2.44 7.66 13.41
C GLY A 121 -3.56 8.23 14.29
N ILE A 122 -4.63 7.45 14.53
CA ILE A 122 -5.72 7.84 15.45
C ILE A 122 -5.23 7.89 16.90
N ARG A 123 -4.43 6.89 17.33
CA ARG A 123 -3.97 6.73 18.72
C ARG A 123 -2.73 7.56 19.06
N SER A 124 -2.00 8.06 18.08
CA SER A 124 -0.85 8.96 18.28
C SER A 124 -1.33 10.26 18.91
N ARG A 125 -0.70 10.74 19.99
CA ARG A 125 -0.95 12.08 20.55
C ARG A 125 0.03 13.07 19.92
N ARG A 126 -0.37 14.32 19.64
CA ARG A 126 0.62 15.36 19.29
C ARG A 126 1.63 15.39 20.43
N VAL A 127 2.90 15.17 20.15
CA VAL A 127 3.95 15.66 21.04
C VAL A 127 3.79 17.17 20.97
N ALA A 128 3.23 17.78 22.03
CA ALA A 128 3.21 19.21 22.15
C ALA A 128 4.67 19.65 22.03
N THR A 129 5.01 20.30 20.92
CA THR A 129 6.20 21.14 20.88
C THR A 129 5.94 22.18 21.94
N GLY A 130 6.55 22.00 23.11
CA GLY A 130 6.54 23.01 24.14
C GLY A 130 7.01 24.29 23.50
N ALA A 131 6.09 25.25 23.38
CA ALA A 131 6.44 26.64 23.25
C ALA A 131 7.24 26.95 24.52
N LYS A 132 8.57 26.99 24.39
CA LYS A 132 9.36 27.79 25.31
C LYS A 132 9.23 29.21 24.78
N THR A 133 8.40 29.96 25.51
CA THR A 133 8.32 31.43 25.52
C THR A 133 9.70 32.07 25.53
#